data_AF-A0A962Z6Q7-F1
#
_entry.id   AF-A0A962Z6Q7-F1
#
_cell.length_a   1.000
_cell.length_b   1.000
_cell.length_c   1.000
_cell.angle_alpha   90.00
_cell.angle_beta   90.00
_cell.angle_gamma   90.00
#
_symmetry.space_group_name_H-M   'P 1'
#
loop_
_entity.id
_entity.type
_entity.pdbx_description
1 polymer ?
#
loop_
_entity_poly.entity_id
_entity_poly.type
_entity_poly.pdbx_seq_one_letter_code
_entity_poly.pdbx_strand_id
1 'polypeptide(L)'
;MSQAILHGRIHHRSGRIARISGPLIHARLEDARIGELCVLRGGNGRGGQVIAEVIGINGSEALLSAIGDTQGLSTATEVVRGTVDIHIPVGDRVIGRVLDALGQPIDGRPLDPGESAPLRNAMPDLMSRRMIERPLPVGVHAIDAFLTCGEGQRLGIFGSAGTGKSSLMASIVKESRADIVVVALIGERGREVREFVELQLGDHGVQRSVLVCATADRAPLERVKAGQVATTIAEHFRDRGERVLLLFDSVTRYARALREIGLARGEPPARQGFPPSVFASLPELFERAGCGERGSITAFYTVLVEDDEVADPIAEEVRSLLDGHIVLSRKLAAQGQYPSIDVLESTSRVMNRIVSEDHDGAARFLRQL
;
A
#
# COMPACT_ATOMS: atom_id res chain seq x y z
N MET A 1 -6.34 -17.31 18.36
CA MET A 1 -5.16 -18.17 18.59
C MET A 1 -4.38 -18.24 17.29
N SER A 2 -3.09 -17.88 17.35
CA SER A 2 -2.13 -17.75 16.25
C SER A 2 -2.01 -19.03 15.41
N GLN A 3 -2.62 -19.07 14.22
CA GLN A 3 -2.43 -20.18 13.26
C GLN A 3 -1.95 -19.72 11.87
N ALA A 4 -1.80 -18.42 11.61
CA ALA A 4 -1.65 -17.96 10.23
C ALA A 4 -0.23 -17.95 9.64
N ILE A 5 0.87 -18.15 10.39
CA ILE A 5 2.21 -17.75 9.88
C ILE A 5 3.32 -18.83 9.99
N LEU A 6 3.07 -20.02 10.55
CA LEU A 6 4.16 -20.98 10.82
C LEU A 6 4.09 -22.25 9.94
N HIS A 7 4.33 -22.12 8.63
CA HIS A 7 4.50 -23.27 7.73
C HIS A 7 5.98 -23.67 7.52
N GLY A 8 6.84 -23.52 8.54
CA GLY A 8 8.26 -23.87 8.45
C GLY A 8 8.85 -24.44 9.74
N ARG A 9 9.87 -25.30 9.59
CA ARG A 9 10.64 -25.87 10.72
C ARG A 9 11.40 -24.74 11.44
N ILE A 10 11.00 -24.43 12.67
CA ILE A 10 11.75 -23.54 13.56
C ILE A 10 13.18 -24.09 13.72
N HIS A 11 14.20 -23.35 13.28
CA HIS A 11 15.59 -23.71 13.57
C HIS A 11 15.93 -23.37 15.02
N HIS A 12 16.54 -24.31 15.75
CA HIS A 12 16.88 -24.22 17.18
C HIS A 12 17.97 -23.18 17.56
N ARG A 13 18.27 -22.20 16.69
CA ARG A 13 19.20 -21.11 17.02
C ARG A 13 18.41 -19.89 17.46
N SER A 14 18.27 -19.72 18.78
CA SER A 14 17.63 -18.57 19.39
C SER A 14 18.64 -17.54 19.89
N GLY A 15 18.29 -16.27 19.72
CA GLY A 15 19.00 -15.12 20.26
C GLY A 15 18.28 -14.53 21.47
N ARG A 16 18.77 -13.38 21.93
CA ARG A 16 18.13 -12.59 22.99
C ARG A 16 18.13 -11.11 22.67
N ILE A 17 17.13 -10.42 23.19
CA ILE A 17 17.07 -8.97 23.12
C ILE A 17 18.21 -8.37 23.95
N ALA A 18 19.00 -7.50 23.33
CA ALA A 18 20.03 -6.70 23.96
C ALA A 18 19.50 -5.31 24.37
N ARG A 19 18.70 -4.66 23.50
CA ARG A 19 18.12 -3.33 23.75
C ARG A 19 16.77 -3.19 23.06
N ILE A 20 15.85 -2.42 23.66
CA ILE A 20 14.55 -2.07 23.07
C ILE A 20 14.42 -0.54 23.09
N SER A 21 13.92 0.04 21.99
CA SER A 21 13.63 1.47 21.87
C SER A 21 12.41 1.65 20.98
N GLY A 22 11.22 1.70 21.61
CA GLY A 22 9.94 1.71 20.89
C GLY A 22 9.76 0.41 20.07
N PRO A 23 9.47 0.49 18.76
CA PRO A 23 9.34 -0.69 17.90
C PRO A 23 10.68 -1.27 17.44
N LEU A 24 11.82 -0.62 17.75
CA LEU A 24 13.15 -1.07 17.37
C LEU A 24 13.76 -1.94 18.47
N ILE A 25 14.32 -3.07 18.06
CA ILE A 25 14.86 -4.09 18.96
C ILE A 25 16.25 -4.46 18.46
N HIS A 26 17.26 -4.31 19.31
CA HIS A 26 18.58 -4.88 19.06
C HIS A 26 18.60 -6.27 19.67
N ALA A 27 18.96 -7.28 18.87
CA ALA A 27 19.08 -8.64 19.32
C ALA A 27 20.46 -9.21 18.99
N ARG A 28 21.01 -9.99 19.90
CA ARG A 28 22.18 -10.83 19.62
C ARG A 28 21.68 -12.06 18.88
N LEU A 29 21.90 -12.09 17.58
CA LEU A 29 21.40 -13.13 16.70
C LEU A 29 22.46 -13.43 15.62
N GLU A 30 23.14 -14.57 15.79
CA GLU A 30 24.15 -15.02 14.83
C GLU A 30 23.50 -15.40 13.49
N ASP A 31 24.22 -15.11 12.40
CA ASP A 31 23.82 -15.39 11.02
C ASP A 31 22.44 -14.81 10.61
N ALA A 32 21.97 -13.74 11.25
CA ALA A 32 20.71 -13.08 10.89
C ALA A 32 20.75 -12.57 9.45
N ARG A 33 19.62 -12.63 8.73
CA ARG A 33 19.51 -12.15 7.34
C ARG A 33 18.55 -10.97 7.26
N ILE A 34 18.87 -9.96 6.46
CA ILE A 34 17.96 -8.85 6.18
C ILE A 34 16.64 -9.39 5.62
N GLY A 35 15.52 -8.93 6.16
CA GLY A 35 14.17 -9.38 5.80
C GLY A 35 13.72 -10.65 6.52
N GLU A 36 14.56 -11.29 7.31
CA GLU A 36 14.21 -12.49 8.06
C GLU A 36 13.20 -12.17 9.17
N LEU A 37 12.15 -12.98 9.27
CA LEU A 37 11.21 -12.90 10.37
C LEU A 37 11.72 -13.61 11.62
N CYS A 38 11.44 -13.00 12.76
CA CYS A 38 11.70 -13.52 14.08
C CYS A 38 10.42 -13.52 14.90
N VAL A 39 10.28 -14.52 15.77
CA VAL A 39 9.23 -14.60 16.78
C VAL A 39 9.84 -14.28 18.13
N LEU A 40 9.33 -13.24 18.78
CA LEU A 40 9.74 -12.81 20.11
C LEU A 40 8.86 -13.51 21.14
N ARG A 41 9.49 -14.32 22.00
CA ARG A 41 8.80 -15.12 23.02
C ARG A 41 9.16 -14.60 24.41
N GLY A 42 8.17 -14.01 25.09
CA GLY A 42 8.33 -13.56 26.47
C GLY A 42 8.54 -14.74 27.42
N GLY A 43 9.42 -14.58 28.42
CA GLY A 43 9.85 -15.66 29.33
C GLY A 43 8.76 -16.23 30.25
N ASN A 44 7.55 -15.66 30.28
CA ASN A 44 6.55 -15.96 31.31
C ASN A 44 5.40 -16.86 30.80
N GLY A 45 5.44 -17.34 29.55
CA GLY A 45 4.40 -18.22 28.97
C GLY A 45 2.98 -17.61 28.84
N ARG A 46 2.77 -16.41 29.38
CA ARG A 46 1.50 -15.65 29.37
C ARG A 46 1.54 -14.41 28.46
N GLY A 47 2.67 -14.14 27.82
CA GLY A 47 2.85 -13.03 26.88
C GLY A 47 2.56 -13.48 25.45
N GLY A 48 1.83 -12.66 24.69
CA GLY A 48 1.62 -12.87 23.26
C GLY A 48 2.95 -13.01 22.50
N GLN A 49 2.93 -13.75 21.40
CA GLN A 49 4.06 -13.80 20.48
C GLN A 49 4.05 -12.51 19.65
N VAL A 50 5.19 -11.81 19.63
CA VAL A 50 5.37 -10.63 18.78
C VAL A 50 6.22 -11.04 17.58
N ILE A 51 5.81 -10.67 16.38
CA ILE A 51 6.59 -10.91 15.16
C ILE A 51 7.50 -9.70 14.96
N ALA A 52 8.73 -9.92 14.53
CA ALA A 52 9.65 -8.86 14.16
C ALA A 52 10.39 -9.22 12.87
N GLU A 53 10.85 -8.22 12.12
CA GLU A 53 11.68 -8.43 10.93
C GLU A 53 13.08 -7.86 11.16
N VAL A 54 14.10 -8.56 10.70
CA VAL A 54 15.48 -8.06 10.65
C VAL A 54 15.56 -6.96 9.60
N ILE A 55 15.65 -5.71 10.06
CA ILE A 55 15.75 -4.54 9.20
C ILE A 55 17.20 -4.05 9.06
N GLY A 56 18.14 -4.50 9.88
CA GLY A 56 19.54 -4.11 9.80
C GLY A 56 20.46 -5.11 10.50
N ILE A 57 21.74 -5.07 10.16
CA ILE A 57 22.78 -5.89 10.79
C ILE A 57 23.95 -4.98 11.10
N ASN A 58 24.40 -4.97 12.36
CA ASN A 58 25.56 -4.22 12.82
C ASN A 58 26.51 -5.18 13.54
N GLY A 59 27.53 -5.67 12.83
CA GLY A 59 28.45 -6.67 13.35
C GLY A 59 27.70 -7.94 13.76
N SER A 60 27.73 -8.28 15.05
CA SER A 60 27.07 -9.46 15.62
C SER A 60 25.65 -9.20 16.14
N GLU A 61 25.13 -7.97 16.03
CA GLU A 61 23.78 -7.62 16.45
C GLU A 61 22.86 -7.40 15.25
N ALA A 62 21.66 -7.96 15.33
CA ALA A 62 20.56 -7.70 14.40
C ALA A 62 19.70 -6.56 14.93
N LEU A 63 19.40 -5.59 14.07
CA LEU A 63 18.36 -4.60 14.29
C LEU A 63 17.04 -5.16 13.74
N LEU A 64 16.09 -5.36 14.64
CA LEU A 64 14.76 -5.85 14.38
C LEU A 64 13.76 -4.70 14.50
N SER A 65 12.69 -4.75 13.71
CA SER A 65 11.50 -3.93 13.92
C SER A 65 10.30 -4.83 14.21
N ALA A 66 9.63 -4.56 15.33
CA ALA A 66 8.44 -5.28 15.73
C ALA A 66 7.24 -4.96 14.82
N ILE A 67 6.38 -5.96 14.67
CA ILE A 67 5.08 -5.91 14.02
C ILE A 67 4.08 -6.18 15.14
N GLY A 68 3.41 -5.13 15.62
CA GLY A 68 2.61 -5.14 16.83
C GLY A 68 3.31 -4.50 18.03
N ASP A 69 2.69 -4.67 19.20
CA ASP A 69 3.10 -4.01 20.44
C ASP A 69 4.35 -4.66 21.06
N THR A 70 5.28 -3.84 21.54
CA THR A 70 6.49 -4.26 22.25
C THR A 70 6.32 -4.26 23.77
N GLN A 71 5.15 -3.90 24.29
CA GLN A 71 4.84 -3.93 25.72
C GLN A 71 5.07 -5.34 26.31
N GLY A 72 5.81 -5.40 27.41
CA GLY A 72 6.14 -6.64 28.10
C GLY A 72 7.35 -7.39 27.54
N LEU A 73 7.97 -6.91 26.45
CA LEU A 73 9.27 -7.42 26.00
C LEU A 73 10.37 -6.95 26.95
N SER A 74 11.38 -7.80 27.16
CA SER A 74 12.52 -7.52 28.02
C SER A 74 13.78 -8.18 27.46
N THR A 75 14.93 -7.95 28.10
CA THR A 75 16.18 -8.66 27.77
C THR A 75 16.13 -10.17 28.05
N ALA A 76 15.12 -10.64 28.80
CA ALA A 76 14.85 -12.06 28.99
C ALA A 76 14.03 -12.67 27.84
N THR A 77 13.46 -11.86 26.95
CA THR A 77 12.70 -12.33 25.79
C THR A 77 13.62 -13.06 24.82
N GLU A 78 13.21 -14.28 24.47
CA GLU A 78 13.88 -15.10 23.47
C GLU A 78 13.53 -14.61 22.06
N VAL A 79 14.54 -14.50 21.20
CA VAL A 79 14.39 -14.17 19.78
C VAL A 79 14.54 -15.45 18.98
N VAL A 80 13.44 -16.01 18.53
CA VAL A 80 13.44 -17.26 17.76
C VAL A 80 13.39 -16.93 16.28
N ARG A 81 14.36 -17.42 15.51
CA ARG A 81 14.38 -17.24 14.06
C ARG A 81 13.23 -18.01 13.42
N GLY A 82 12.43 -17.33 12.60
CA GLY A 82 11.44 -17.94 11.74
C GLY A 82 12.06 -18.29 10.40
N THR A 83 11.70 -19.44 9.83
CA THR A 83 12.12 -19.85 8.48
C THR A 83 11.12 -19.49 7.40
N VAL A 84 10.17 -18.61 7.68
CA VAL A 84 8.96 -18.52 6.86
C VAL A 84 8.93 -17.18 6.15
N ASP A 85 8.85 -17.24 4.83
CA ASP A 85 8.33 -16.13 4.04
C ASP A 85 6.95 -15.76 4.57
N ILE A 86 6.60 -14.48 4.55
CA ILE A 86 5.26 -14.06 4.97
C ILE A 86 4.28 -14.51 3.90
N HIS A 87 3.37 -15.41 4.27
CA HIS A 87 2.27 -15.81 3.43
C HIS A 87 1.00 -15.05 3.81
N ILE A 88 0.38 -14.43 2.82
CA ILE A 88 -0.81 -13.61 2.96
C ILE A 88 -2.02 -14.40 2.47
N PRO A 89 -3.13 -14.43 3.23
CA PRO A 89 -4.41 -14.94 2.74
C PRO A 89 -4.81 -14.26 1.42
N VAL A 90 -5.09 -15.06 0.40
CA VAL A 90 -5.56 -14.58 -0.90
C VAL A 90 -6.79 -15.38 -1.35
N GLY A 91 -7.31 -15.05 -2.53
CA GLY A 91 -8.48 -15.68 -3.14
C GLY A 91 -9.80 -15.06 -2.67
N ASP A 92 -10.91 -15.67 -3.07
CA ASP A 92 -12.24 -15.06 -2.93
C ASP A 92 -12.63 -14.86 -1.45
N ARG A 93 -12.03 -15.62 -0.53
CA ARG A 93 -12.25 -15.51 0.92
C ARG A 93 -11.88 -14.17 1.53
N VAL A 94 -11.01 -13.38 0.87
CA VAL A 94 -10.64 -12.05 1.37
C VAL A 94 -11.53 -10.94 0.85
N ILE A 95 -12.42 -11.23 -0.11
CA ILE A 95 -13.38 -10.26 -0.63
C ILE A 95 -14.40 -9.92 0.45
N GLY A 96 -14.70 -8.62 0.62
CA GLY A 96 -15.61 -8.15 1.66
C GLY A 96 -14.98 -8.02 3.04
N ARG A 97 -13.65 -8.16 3.15
CA ARG A 97 -12.91 -8.24 4.43
C ARG A 97 -12.04 -7.02 4.66
N VAL A 98 -11.84 -6.71 5.94
CA VAL A 98 -10.84 -5.73 6.40
C VAL A 98 -9.70 -6.47 7.08
N LEU A 99 -8.49 -6.30 6.56
CA LEU A 99 -7.28 -7.02 6.95
C LEU A 99 -6.22 -6.07 7.52
N ASP A 100 -5.31 -6.59 8.33
CA ASP A 100 -4.13 -5.88 8.83
C ASP A 100 -2.87 -6.08 7.98
N ALA A 101 -1.74 -5.57 8.48
CA ALA A 101 -0.41 -5.67 7.87
C ALA A 101 0.16 -7.09 7.74
N LEU A 102 -0.52 -8.11 8.28
CA LEU A 102 -0.18 -9.53 8.17
C LEU A 102 -1.30 -10.33 7.48
N GLY A 103 -2.27 -9.63 6.87
CA GLY A 103 -3.42 -10.25 6.22
C GLY A 103 -4.42 -10.89 7.19
N GLN A 104 -4.35 -10.58 8.48
CA GLN A 104 -5.30 -11.08 9.48
C GLN A 104 -6.56 -10.22 9.47
N PRO A 105 -7.75 -10.82 9.62
CA PRO A 105 -8.99 -10.07 9.63
C PRO A 105 -9.12 -9.24 10.92
N ILE A 106 -9.45 -7.96 10.77
CA ILE A 106 -9.69 -7.00 11.87
C ILE A 106 -11.15 -6.53 11.94
N ASP A 107 -12.01 -7.09 11.10
CA ASP A 107 -13.45 -6.84 11.07
C ASP A 107 -14.27 -7.73 12.02
N GLY A 108 -13.60 -8.43 12.94
CA GLY A 108 -14.24 -9.29 13.94
C GLY A 108 -14.78 -10.63 13.40
N ARG A 109 -14.55 -10.95 12.11
CA ARG A 109 -14.97 -12.21 11.49
C ARG A 109 -13.74 -13.10 11.22
N PRO A 110 -13.81 -14.44 11.38
CA PRO A 110 -12.71 -15.30 10.96
C PRO A 110 -12.60 -15.36 9.42
N LEU A 111 -11.44 -15.67 8.87
CA LEU A 111 -11.28 -16.05 7.46
C LEU A 111 -11.43 -17.57 7.33
N ASP A 112 -12.17 -18.03 6.33
CA ASP A 112 -12.21 -19.45 5.98
C ASP A 112 -10.81 -19.93 5.56
N PRO A 113 -10.41 -21.19 5.83
CA PRO A 113 -9.15 -21.73 5.32
C PRO A 113 -9.04 -21.63 3.80
N GLY A 114 -7.83 -21.44 3.26
CA GLY A 114 -7.65 -21.31 1.81
C GLY A 114 -6.23 -20.96 1.41
N GLU A 115 -6.09 -20.57 0.14
CA GLU A 115 -4.81 -20.24 -0.48
C GLU A 115 -4.10 -19.08 0.21
N SER A 116 -2.78 -19.08 0.09
CA SER A 116 -1.92 -18.00 0.51
C SER A 116 -0.82 -17.74 -0.52
N ALA A 117 -0.40 -16.49 -0.65
CA ALA A 117 0.68 -16.07 -1.54
C ALA A 117 1.82 -15.44 -0.73
N PRO A 118 3.08 -15.60 -1.14
CA PRO A 118 4.18 -14.93 -0.47
C PRO A 118 4.08 -13.41 -0.67
N LEU A 119 4.36 -12.64 0.38
CA LEU A 119 4.29 -11.16 0.38
C LEU A 119 5.24 -10.54 -0.66
N ARG A 120 6.35 -11.22 -0.95
CA ARG A 120 7.32 -10.87 -1.97
C ARG A 120 7.21 -11.86 -3.12
N ASN A 121 6.32 -11.57 -4.07
CA ASN A 121 6.28 -12.27 -5.35
C ASN A 121 7.40 -11.79 -6.27
N ALA A 122 7.81 -12.65 -7.20
CA ALA A 122 8.61 -12.21 -8.33
C ALA A 122 7.79 -11.21 -9.17
N MET A 123 8.43 -10.12 -9.61
CA MET A 123 7.77 -9.18 -10.52
C MET A 123 7.44 -9.89 -11.84
N PRO A 124 6.32 -9.55 -12.51
CA PRO A 124 6.01 -10.07 -13.83
C PRO A 124 7.14 -9.76 -14.81
N ASP A 125 7.46 -10.71 -15.70
CA ASP A 125 8.47 -10.51 -16.74
C ASP A 125 8.13 -9.27 -17.59
N LEU A 126 9.13 -8.43 -17.83
CA LEU A 126 8.93 -7.13 -18.49
C LEU A 126 8.34 -7.28 -19.89
N MET A 127 8.73 -8.33 -20.63
CA MET A 127 8.30 -8.56 -22.01
C MET A 127 7.00 -9.36 -22.10
N SER A 128 6.56 -9.98 -21.00
CA SER A 128 5.27 -10.68 -20.95
C SER A 128 4.09 -9.76 -20.57
N ARG A 129 4.36 -8.53 -20.10
CA ARG A 129 3.33 -7.53 -19.82
C ARG A 129 2.61 -7.10 -21.11
N ARG A 130 1.29 -7.17 -21.08
CA ARG A 130 0.46 -6.59 -22.16
C ARG A 130 0.55 -5.07 -22.14
N MET A 131 0.41 -4.44 -23.31
CA MET A 131 0.25 -2.99 -23.39
C MET A 131 -1.10 -2.55 -22.84
N ILE A 132 -1.19 -1.26 -22.47
CA ILE A 132 -2.45 -0.60 -22.12
C ILE A 132 -3.16 -0.23 -23.42
N GLU A 133 -4.23 -0.97 -23.75
CA GLU A 133 -4.94 -0.84 -25.04
C GLU A 133 -6.42 -0.46 -24.88
N ARG A 134 -6.98 -0.60 -23.67
CA ARG A 134 -8.40 -0.42 -23.41
C ARG A 134 -8.63 0.56 -22.26
N PRO A 135 -9.66 1.40 -22.34
CA PRO A 135 -10.05 2.24 -21.23
C PRO A 135 -10.66 1.39 -20.09
N LEU A 136 -10.38 1.78 -18.85
CA LEU A 136 -11.11 1.34 -17.66
C LEU A 136 -12.03 2.49 -17.23
N PRO A 137 -13.35 2.41 -17.48
CA PRO A 137 -14.29 3.39 -16.96
C PRO A 137 -14.29 3.35 -15.43
N VAL A 138 -14.01 4.50 -14.81
CA VAL A 138 -13.98 4.66 -13.35
C VAL A 138 -15.27 5.26 -12.78
N GLY A 139 -16.16 5.73 -13.66
CA GLY A 139 -17.48 6.24 -13.30
C GLY A 139 -17.47 7.68 -12.78
N VAL A 140 -16.35 8.38 -12.94
CA VAL A 140 -16.22 9.80 -12.60
C VAL A 140 -16.12 10.58 -13.90
N HIS A 141 -17.16 11.32 -14.27
CA HIS A 141 -17.27 11.96 -15.58
C HIS A 141 -16.06 12.82 -15.95
N ALA A 142 -15.51 13.61 -15.02
CA ALA A 142 -14.33 14.41 -15.29
C ALA A 142 -13.10 13.55 -15.63
N ILE A 143 -12.96 12.38 -14.98
CA ILE A 143 -11.87 11.43 -15.27
C ILE A 143 -12.14 10.72 -16.60
N ASP A 144 -13.31 10.11 -16.75
CA ASP A 144 -13.64 9.32 -17.94
C ASP A 144 -13.65 10.17 -19.22
N ALA A 145 -14.03 11.45 -19.14
CA ALA A 145 -14.07 12.36 -20.28
C ALA A 145 -12.72 13.01 -20.61
N PHE A 146 -11.97 13.50 -19.61
CA PHE A 146 -10.79 14.35 -19.85
C PHE A 146 -9.45 13.72 -19.48
N LEU A 147 -9.48 12.64 -18.70
CA LEU A 147 -8.31 12.00 -18.10
C LEU A 147 -8.46 10.47 -18.20
N THR A 148 -9.01 9.98 -19.31
CA THR A 148 -9.46 8.59 -19.44
C THR A 148 -8.37 7.63 -19.02
N CYS A 149 -8.71 6.74 -18.08
CA CYS A 149 -7.80 5.78 -17.48
C CYS A 149 -7.75 4.51 -18.32
N GLY A 150 -6.57 3.89 -18.44
CA GLY A 150 -6.40 2.60 -19.09
C GLY A 150 -6.46 1.42 -18.10
N GLU A 151 -6.87 0.25 -18.58
CA GLU A 151 -6.69 -1.02 -17.86
C GLU A 151 -5.19 -1.29 -17.67
N GLY A 152 -4.74 -1.42 -16.41
CA GLY A 152 -3.32 -1.53 -16.06
C GLY A 152 -2.56 -0.21 -15.91
N GLN A 153 -3.23 0.94 -15.99
CA GLN A 153 -2.55 2.24 -15.79
C GLN A 153 -2.30 2.53 -14.30
N ARG A 154 -1.19 3.22 -13.99
CA ARG A 154 -0.87 3.69 -12.65
C ARG A 154 -0.95 5.21 -12.59
N LEU A 155 -1.84 5.74 -11.76
CA LEU A 155 -2.16 7.17 -11.67
C LEU A 155 -1.97 7.68 -10.25
N GLY A 156 -1.49 8.91 -10.11
CA GLY A 156 -1.47 9.58 -8.80
C GLY A 156 -2.72 10.43 -8.58
N ILE A 157 -3.23 10.52 -7.35
CA ILE A 157 -4.26 11.50 -6.94
C ILE A 157 -3.61 12.47 -5.95
N PHE A 158 -3.35 13.69 -6.41
CA PHE A 158 -2.65 14.73 -5.67
C PHE A 158 -3.66 15.68 -5.06
N GLY A 159 -3.56 15.93 -3.76
CA GLY A 159 -4.39 16.95 -3.13
C GLY A 159 -4.11 17.14 -1.65
N SER A 160 -4.38 18.34 -1.15
CA SER A 160 -4.28 18.64 0.27
C SER A 160 -5.40 17.98 1.07
N ALA A 161 -5.31 18.04 2.41
CA ALA A 161 -6.43 17.69 3.26
C ALA A 161 -7.67 18.53 2.90
N GLY A 162 -8.86 17.93 2.97
CA GLY A 162 -10.13 18.61 2.72
C GLY A 162 -10.53 18.81 1.25
N THR A 163 -9.70 18.46 0.26
CA THR A 163 -10.08 18.60 -1.17
C THR A 163 -11.04 17.52 -1.68
N GLY A 164 -11.37 16.52 -0.86
CA GLY A 164 -12.30 15.44 -1.24
C GLY A 164 -11.65 14.18 -1.82
N LYS A 165 -10.36 13.92 -1.53
CA LYS A 165 -9.66 12.69 -1.95
C LYS A 165 -10.41 11.40 -1.60
N SER A 166 -10.77 11.23 -0.33
CA SER A 166 -11.46 10.03 0.16
C SER A 166 -12.83 9.87 -0.50
N SER A 167 -13.56 10.96 -0.69
CA SER A 167 -14.84 10.96 -1.42
C SER A 167 -14.66 10.54 -2.88
N LEU A 168 -13.64 11.06 -3.57
CA LEU A 168 -13.33 10.67 -4.95
C LEU A 168 -12.94 9.18 -5.03
N MET A 169 -12.10 8.70 -4.12
CA MET A 169 -11.76 7.27 -4.03
C MET A 169 -13.00 6.41 -3.84
N ALA A 170 -13.90 6.78 -2.93
CA ALA A 170 -15.13 6.05 -2.70
C ALA A 170 -16.04 6.00 -3.94
N SER A 171 -16.14 7.10 -4.69
CA SER A 171 -16.83 7.10 -5.98
C SER A 171 -16.19 6.14 -6.98
N ILE A 172 -14.85 6.12 -7.08
CA ILE A 172 -14.14 5.20 -7.96
C ILE A 172 -14.37 3.72 -7.53
N VAL A 173 -14.35 3.40 -6.23
CA VAL A 173 -14.67 2.04 -5.74
C VAL A 173 -16.06 1.60 -6.17
N LYS A 174 -17.05 2.49 -6.02
CA LYS A 174 -18.46 2.16 -6.27
C LYS A 174 -18.75 2.00 -7.76
N GLU A 175 -18.24 2.91 -8.57
CA GLU A 175 -18.68 3.06 -9.97
C GLU A 175 -17.74 2.41 -10.99
N SER A 176 -16.49 2.08 -10.61
CA SER A 176 -15.54 1.47 -11.55
C SER A 176 -15.99 0.10 -12.06
N ARG A 177 -15.65 -0.17 -13.33
CA ARG A 177 -15.93 -1.44 -14.01
C ARG A 177 -14.85 -2.50 -13.80
N ALA A 178 -14.15 -2.44 -12.66
CA ALA A 178 -13.19 -3.46 -12.24
C ALA A 178 -13.91 -4.70 -11.66
N ASP A 179 -13.31 -5.87 -11.86
CA ASP A 179 -13.84 -7.13 -11.36
C ASP A 179 -13.64 -7.23 -9.84
N ILE A 180 -12.48 -6.79 -9.34
CA ILE A 180 -12.11 -6.76 -7.92
C ILE A 180 -11.53 -5.40 -7.54
N VAL A 181 -11.87 -4.91 -6.34
CA VAL A 181 -11.25 -3.71 -5.77
C VAL A 181 -10.38 -4.07 -4.56
N VAL A 182 -9.19 -3.50 -4.48
CA VAL A 182 -8.31 -3.60 -3.32
C VAL A 182 -8.00 -2.19 -2.84
N VAL A 183 -8.19 -1.93 -1.55
CA VAL A 183 -7.95 -0.61 -0.93
C VAL A 183 -6.91 -0.74 0.17
N ALA A 184 -5.81 -0.01 0.06
CA ALA A 184 -4.78 0.12 1.08
C ALA A 184 -4.97 1.45 1.83
N LEU A 185 -5.18 1.40 3.14
CA LEU A 185 -5.31 2.57 4.03
C LEU A 185 -4.13 2.62 5.01
N ILE A 186 -3.17 3.48 4.74
CA ILE A 186 -1.83 3.51 5.30
C ILE A 186 -1.60 4.81 6.07
N GLY A 187 -1.35 4.69 7.38
CA GLY A 187 -0.99 5.81 8.24
C GLY A 187 -2.09 6.84 8.47
N GLU A 188 -3.33 6.52 8.13
CA GLU A 188 -4.51 7.34 8.41
C GLU A 188 -4.98 7.15 9.85
N ARG A 189 -5.76 8.11 10.37
CA ARG A 189 -6.30 8.00 11.73
C ARG A 189 -7.40 6.93 11.78
N GLY A 190 -7.47 6.17 12.86
CA GLY A 190 -8.46 5.08 13.00
C GLY A 190 -9.92 5.53 12.81
N ARG A 191 -10.27 6.75 13.25
CA ARG A 191 -11.60 7.34 13.01
C ARG A 191 -11.89 7.58 11.53
N GLU A 192 -10.89 8.04 10.77
CA GLU A 192 -11.00 8.39 9.35
C GLU A 192 -11.08 7.11 8.51
N VAL A 193 -10.32 6.07 8.88
CA VAL A 193 -10.47 4.72 8.31
C VAL A 193 -11.88 4.20 8.53
N ARG A 194 -12.39 4.25 9.76
CA ARG A 194 -13.75 3.77 10.07
C ARG A 194 -14.82 4.53 9.29
N GLU A 195 -14.74 5.85 9.25
CA GLU A 195 -15.65 6.70 8.47
C GLU A 195 -15.61 6.37 6.97
N PHE A 196 -14.42 6.16 6.41
CA PHE A 196 -14.27 5.75 5.02
C PHE A 196 -14.96 4.41 4.75
N VAL A 197 -14.75 3.41 5.60
CA VAL A 197 -15.32 2.07 5.43
C VAL A 197 -16.85 2.08 5.61
N GLU A 198 -17.33 2.63 6.73
CA GLU A 198 -18.74 2.54 7.11
C GLU A 198 -19.62 3.55 6.35
N LEU A 199 -19.14 4.77 6.10
CA LEU A 199 -19.96 5.85 5.54
C LEU A 199 -19.66 6.11 4.06
N GLN A 200 -18.38 6.14 3.66
CA GLN A 200 -18.04 6.50 2.28
C GLN A 200 -18.16 5.31 1.34
N LEU A 201 -17.64 4.14 1.69
CA LEU A 201 -17.84 2.91 0.91
C LEU A 201 -19.22 2.31 1.15
N GLY A 202 -19.62 2.19 2.42
CA GLY A 202 -20.82 1.47 2.83
C GLY A 202 -20.78 -0.02 2.45
N ASP A 203 -21.85 -0.74 2.75
CA ASP A 203 -21.90 -2.20 2.59
C ASP A 203 -21.61 -2.65 1.16
N HIS A 204 -22.17 -1.96 0.17
CA HIS A 204 -21.95 -2.28 -1.25
C HIS A 204 -20.48 -2.13 -1.66
N GLY A 205 -19.83 -1.03 -1.26
CA GLY A 205 -18.42 -0.79 -1.56
C GLY A 205 -17.52 -1.81 -0.87
N VAL A 206 -17.82 -2.13 0.40
CA VAL A 206 -17.05 -3.12 1.17
C VAL A 206 -17.18 -4.52 0.57
N GLN A 207 -18.39 -4.97 0.24
CA GLN A 207 -18.64 -6.35 -0.24
C GLN A 207 -17.89 -6.72 -1.52
N ARG A 208 -17.54 -5.75 -2.36
CA ARG A 208 -16.73 -5.97 -3.57
C ARG A 208 -15.25 -5.63 -3.41
N SER A 209 -14.83 -5.24 -2.21
CA SER A 209 -13.47 -4.76 -1.93
C SER A 209 -12.74 -5.66 -0.94
N VAL A 210 -11.42 -5.71 -1.08
CA VAL A 210 -10.51 -6.16 -0.01
C VAL A 210 -9.85 -4.93 0.58
N LEU A 211 -10.04 -4.68 1.87
CA LEU A 211 -9.44 -3.54 2.56
C LEU A 211 -8.25 -4.00 3.39
N VAL A 212 -7.13 -3.30 3.29
CA VAL A 212 -5.92 -3.56 4.07
C VAL A 212 -5.54 -2.27 4.80
N CYS A 213 -5.52 -2.31 6.13
CA CYS A 213 -5.40 -1.13 6.95
C CYS A 213 -4.22 -1.22 7.93
N ALA A 214 -3.44 -0.15 8.00
CA ALA A 214 -2.49 0.09 9.08
C ALA A 214 -2.54 1.57 9.48
N THR A 215 -3.14 1.85 10.64
CA THR A 215 -3.39 3.22 11.12
C THR A 215 -2.10 3.94 11.57
N ALA A 216 -2.18 5.26 11.76
CA ALA A 216 -1.04 6.11 12.14
C ALA A 216 -0.33 5.70 13.44
N ASP A 217 -1.05 5.08 14.37
CA ASP A 217 -0.54 4.57 15.66
C ASP A 217 0.23 3.26 15.54
N ARG A 218 0.20 2.60 14.37
CA ARG A 218 0.92 1.35 14.11
C ARG A 218 2.39 1.58 13.81
N ALA A 219 3.20 0.55 14.07
CA ALA A 219 4.64 0.61 13.84
C ALA A 219 4.93 0.94 12.36
N PRO A 220 6.03 1.64 12.04
CA PRO A 220 6.37 1.98 10.66
C PRO A 220 6.42 0.75 9.74
N LEU A 221 6.96 -0.37 10.24
CA LEU A 221 7.02 -1.61 9.48
C LEU A 221 5.63 -2.19 9.17
N GLU A 222 4.66 -2.08 10.08
CA GLU A 222 3.27 -2.49 9.81
C GLU A 222 2.66 -1.66 8.68
N ARG A 223 2.89 -0.34 8.69
CA ARG A 223 2.41 0.56 7.62
C ARG A 223 3.00 0.20 6.26
N VAL A 224 4.29 -0.14 6.20
CA VAL A 224 4.93 -0.61 4.96
C VAL A 224 4.36 -1.97 4.53
N LYS A 225 4.19 -2.92 5.45
CA LYS A 225 3.65 -4.24 5.11
C LYS A 225 2.21 -4.18 4.64
N ALA A 226 1.36 -3.36 5.23
CA ALA A 226 -0.02 -3.20 4.77
C ALA A 226 -0.09 -2.79 3.29
N GLY A 227 0.80 -1.88 2.85
CA GLY A 227 0.92 -1.54 1.43
C GLY A 227 1.31 -2.75 0.57
N GLN A 228 2.32 -3.51 1.00
CA GLN A 228 2.78 -4.70 0.29
C GLN A 228 1.73 -5.84 0.27
N VAL A 229 0.96 -6.00 1.35
CA VAL A 229 -0.13 -6.98 1.49
C VAL A 229 -1.22 -6.66 0.49
N ALA A 230 -1.67 -5.40 0.42
CA ALA A 230 -2.66 -4.95 -0.55
C ALA A 230 -2.20 -5.23 -1.99
N THR A 231 -0.96 -4.88 -2.32
CA THR A 231 -0.40 -5.16 -3.65
C THR A 231 -0.34 -6.66 -3.94
N THR A 232 0.03 -7.49 -2.96
CA THR A 232 0.09 -8.96 -3.13
C THR A 232 -1.28 -9.57 -3.40
N ILE A 233 -2.31 -9.07 -2.72
CA ILE A 233 -3.70 -9.48 -2.96
C ILE A 233 -4.14 -9.08 -4.37
N ALA A 234 -3.80 -7.86 -4.80
CA ALA A 234 -4.10 -7.40 -6.15
C ALA A 234 -3.38 -8.23 -7.24
N GLU A 235 -2.11 -8.59 -7.02
CA GLU A 235 -1.34 -9.48 -7.91
C GLU A 235 -2.01 -10.84 -8.06
N HIS A 236 -2.48 -11.45 -6.96
CA HIS A 236 -3.15 -12.74 -7.03
C HIS A 236 -4.38 -12.71 -7.95
N PHE A 237 -5.23 -11.68 -7.86
CA PHE A 237 -6.40 -11.56 -8.73
C PHE A 237 -6.01 -11.24 -10.18
N ARG A 238 -5.02 -10.37 -10.40
CA ARG A 238 -4.47 -10.10 -11.74
C ARG A 238 -3.98 -11.39 -12.42
N ASP A 239 -3.26 -12.22 -11.69
CA ASP A 239 -2.65 -13.45 -12.23
C ASP A 239 -3.72 -14.52 -12.53
N ARG A 240 -4.89 -14.44 -11.87
CA ARG A 240 -6.10 -15.20 -12.22
C ARG A 240 -6.86 -14.68 -13.44
N GLY A 241 -6.46 -13.54 -14.01
CA GLY A 241 -7.09 -12.94 -15.19
C GLY A 241 -8.05 -11.79 -14.89
N GLU A 242 -8.21 -11.40 -13.63
CA GLU A 242 -9.15 -10.34 -13.23
C GLU A 242 -8.62 -8.94 -13.57
N ARG A 243 -9.54 -8.00 -13.79
CA ARG A 243 -9.24 -6.56 -13.85
C ARG A 243 -9.37 -5.98 -12.44
N VAL A 244 -8.24 -5.72 -11.82
CA VAL A 244 -8.17 -5.26 -10.43
C VAL A 244 -8.02 -3.74 -10.40
N LEU A 245 -8.80 -3.10 -9.55
CA LEU A 245 -8.58 -1.71 -9.15
C LEU A 245 -7.84 -1.69 -7.80
N LEU A 246 -6.64 -1.10 -7.75
CA LEU A 246 -5.90 -0.86 -6.51
C LEU A 246 -5.97 0.62 -6.14
N LEU A 247 -6.60 0.94 -5.01
CA LEU A 247 -6.56 2.27 -4.42
C LEU A 247 -5.59 2.28 -3.24
N PHE A 248 -4.60 3.17 -3.26
CA PHE A 248 -3.55 3.22 -2.25
C PHE A 248 -3.51 4.60 -1.58
N ASP A 249 -3.96 4.68 -0.33
CA ASP A 249 -4.06 5.91 0.45
C ASP A 249 -3.23 5.83 1.73
N SER A 250 -2.06 6.44 1.84
CA SER A 250 -1.36 7.23 0.81
C SER A 250 0.09 6.83 0.65
N VAL A 251 0.63 7.12 -0.53
CA VAL A 251 2.07 6.99 -0.79
C VAL A 251 2.87 7.90 0.12
N THR A 252 2.38 9.11 0.42
CA THR A 252 3.06 10.02 1.35
C THR A 252 3.25 9.38 2.72
N ARG A 253 2.22 8.69 3.25
CA ARG A 253 2.31 7.99 4.54
C ARG A 253 3.20 6.75 4.48
N TYR A 254 3.17 6.03 3.36
CA TYR A 254 4.07 4.90 3.11
C TYR A 254 5.55 5.34 3.05
N ALA A 255 5.85 6.42 2.32
CA ALA A 255 7.19 6.99 2.23
C ALA A 255 7.70 7.52 3.59
N ARG A 256 6.82 8.14 4.39
CA ARG A 256 7.15 8.55 5.77
C ARG A 256 7.47 7.34 6.65
N ALA A 257 6.74 6.23 6.52
CA ALA A 257 7.05 4.99 7.23
C ALA A 257 8.40 4.40 6.82
N LEU A 258 8.71 4.38 5.52
CA LEU A 258 10.03 3.97 5.02
C LEU A 258 11.15 4.88 5.54
N ARG A 259 10.92 6.20 5.60
CA ARG A 259 11.87 7.16 6.19
C ARG A 259 12.17 6.85 7.65
N GLU A 260 11.14 6.58 8.46
CA GLU A 260 11.33 6.20 9.87
C GLU A 260 12.18 4.93 10.00
N ILE A 261 11.96 3.91 9.15
CA ILE A 261 12.75 2.68 9.12
C ILE A 261 14.20 2.94 8.66
N GLY A 262 14.40 3.72 7.59
CA GLY A 262 15.73 4.03 7.08
C GLY A 262 16.58 4.81 8.09
N LEU A 263 15.99 5.81 8.75
CA LEU A 263 16.65 6.56 9.81
C LEU A 263 16.98 5.67 11.02
N ALA A 264 16.10 4.73 11.37
CA ALA A 264 16.36 3.74 12.42
C ALA A 264 17.53 2.80 12.10
N ARG A 265 17.77 2.51 10.82
CA ARG A 265 18.95 1.77 10.34
C ARG A 265 20.24 2.60 10.35
N GLY A 266 20.14 3.91 10.63
CA GLY A 266 21.26 4.84 10.57
C GLY A 266 21.55 5.35 9.16
N GLU A 267 20.63 5.21 8.20
CA GLU A 267 20.79 5.80 6.88
C GLU A 267 20.80 7.34 6.97
N PRO A 268 21.72 8.02 6.27
CA PRO A 268 21.77 9.47 6.30
C PRO A 268 20.51 10.07 5.61
N PRO A 269 19.92 11.13 6.17
CA PRO A 269 18.87 11.86 5.49
C PRO A 269 19.42 12.53 4.23
N ALA A 270 18.79 12.28 3.07
CA ALA A 270 19.15 12.90 1.80
C ALA A 270 18.16 14.03 1.47
N ARG A 271 17.31 13.86 0.45
CA ARG A 271 16.39 14.88 -0.05
C ARG A 271 15.32 15.22 0.99
N GLN A 272 15.39 16.43 1.54
CA GLN A 272 14.47 16.95 2.57
C GLN A 272 14.21 15.95 3.72
N GLY A 273 15.24 15.22 4.16
CA GLY A 273 15.13 14.30 5.29
C GLY A 273 14.69 12.87 4.93
N PHE A 274 14.39 12.56 3.67
CA PHE A 274 14.14 11.20 3.21
C PHE A 274 15.45 10.47 2.89
N PRO A 275 15.69 9.27 3.46
CA PRO A 275 16.82 8.42 3.09
C PRO A 275 16.75 7.90 1.65
N PRO A 276 17.89 7.52 1.03
CA PRO A 276 17.91 6.94 -0.32
C PRO A 276 17.04 5.69 -0.49
N SER A 277 16.91 4.86 0.55
CA SER A 277 16.07 3.65 0.51
C SER A 277 14.60 3.92 0.19
N VAL A 278 14.07 5.11 0.54
CA VAL A 278 12.71 5.51 0.23
C VAL A 278 12.52 5.58 -1.29
N PHE A 279 13.43 6.26 -1.98
CA PHE A 279 13.39 6.45 -3.43
C PHE A 279 13.70 5.16 -4.20
N ALA A 280 14.42 4.21 -3.60
CA ALA A 280 14.57 2.87 -4.16
C ALA A 280 13.30 2.01 -4.00
N SER A 281 12.57 2.17 -2.89
CA SER A 281 11.40 1.35 -2.57
C SER A 281 10.11 1.76 -3.31
N LEU A 282 9.97 3.04 -3.68
CA LEU A 282 8.77 3.53 -4.39
C LEU A 282 8.61 2.92 -5.78
N PRO A 283 9.66 2.88 -6.66
CA PRO A 283 9.59 2.15 -7.92
C PRO A 283 9.22 0.68 -7.74
N GLU A 284 9.81 0.00 -6.76
CA GLU A 284 9.50 -1.41 -6.48
C GLU A 284 8.03 -1.63 -6.14
N LEU A 285 7.39 -0.69 -5.42
CA LEU A 285 5.96 -0.76 -5.13
C LEU A 285 5.12 -0.54 -6.40
N PHE A 286 5.44 0.48 -7.20
CA PHE A 286 4.63 0.85 -8.36
C PHE A 286 4.75 -0.13 -9.52
N GLU A 287 5.92 -0.72 -9.71
CA GLU A 287 6.18 -1.70 -10.79
C GLU A 287 5.52 -3.06 -10.56
N ARG A 288 4.95 -3.29 -9.38
CA ARG A 288 4.10 -4.46 -9.10
C ARG A 288 2.69 -4.33 -9.66
N ALA A 289 2.21 -3.10 -9.85
CA ALA A 289 0.95 -2.82 -10.53
C ALA A 289 1.15 -2.78 -12.06
N GLY A 290 0.06 -2.88 -12.81
CA GLY A 290 0.07 -2.86 -14.27
C GLY A 290 -0.62 -4.06 -14.92
N CYS A 291 -0.55 -4.11 -16.25
CA CYS A 291 -0.98 -5.26 -17.02
C CYS A 291 -0.09 -6.48 -16.73
N GLY A 292 -0.72 -7.60 -16.39
CA GLY A 292 -0.09 -8.92 -16.42
C GLY A 292 -0.35 -9.61 -17.76
N GLU A 293 0.03 -10.88 -17.84
CA GLU A 293 -0.23 -11.72 -19.03
C GLU A 293 -1.72 -11.91 -19.28
N ARG A 294 -2.53 -12.02 -18.21
CA ARG A 294 -3.95 -12.38 -18.28
C ARG A 294 -4.88 -11.29 -17.73
N GLY A 295 -4.60 -10.78 -16.53
CA GLY A 295 -5.36 -9.70 -15.90
C GLY A 295 -4.61 -8.37 -15.88
N SER A 296 -5.11 -7.41 -15.10
CA SER A 296 -4.48 -6.10 -14.93
C SER A 296 -4.69 -5.56 -13.52
N ILE A 297 -3.79 -4.68 -13.07
CA ILE A 297 -3.97 -3.85 -11.89
C ILE A 297 -3.92 -2.39 -12.35
N THR A 298 -5.08 -1.74 -12.42
CA THR A 298 -5.16 -0.28 -12.54
C THR A 298 -5.05 0.31 -11.15
N ALA A 299 -4.07 1.19 -10.92
CA ALA A 299 -3.76 1.68 -9.57
C ALA A 299 -3.93 3.20 -9.46
N PHE A 300 -4.57 3.66 -8.39
CA PHE A 300 -4.59 5.06 -7.98
C PHE A 300 -3.83 5.21 -6.66
N TYR A 301 -2.76 5.98 -6.69
CA TYR A 301 -1.91 6.27 -5.55
C TYR A 301 -2.16 7.69 -5.06
N THR A 302 -2.72 7.86 -3.86
CA THR A 302 -2.92 9.21 -3.33
C THR A 302 -1.60 9.79 -2.81
N VAL A 303 -1.46 11.10 -2.99
CA VAL A 303 -0.34 11.89 -2.51
C VAL A 303 -0.89 13.12 -1.78
N LEU A 304 -0.46 13.27 -0.54
CA LEU A 304 -0.78 14.43 0.29
C LEU A 304 0.18 15.56 -0.08
N VAL A 305 -0.36 16.62 -0.67
CA VAL A 305 0.39 17.85 -0.99
C VAL A 305 -0.04 18.92 0.01
N GLU A 306 0.87 19.33 0.90
CA GLU A 306 0.56 20.27 1.99
C GLU A 306 0.64 21.74 1.52
N ASP A 307 1.61 22.06 0.66
CA ASP A 307 1.89 23.42 0.19
C ASP A 307 2.31 23.44 -1.28
N ASP A 308 1.92 24.48 -2.01
CA ASP A 308 2.27 24.67 -3.42
C ASP A 308 3.62 25.40 -3.56
N GLU A 309 4.13 26.02 -2.49
CA GLU A 309 5.37 26.81 -2.50
C GLU A 309 6.64 25.97 -2.32
N VAL A 310 6.57 24.83 -1.63
CA VAL A 310 7.70 23.93 -1.39
C VAL A 310 7.49 22.63 -2.14
N ALA A 311 8.41 22.32 -3.06
CA ALA A 311 8.44 21.05 -3.76
C ALA A 311 8.55 19.88 -2.76
N ASP A 312 7.48 19.08 -2.64
CA ASP A 312 7.50 17.82 -1.89
C ASP A 312 8.23 16.76 -2.73
N PRO A 313 9.38 16.21 -2.25
CA PRO A 313 10.17 15.25 -3.01
C PRO A 313 9.42 13.95 -3.30
N ILE A 314 8.45 13.58 -2.45
CA ILE A 314 7.60 12.41 -2.68
C ILE A 314 6.61 12.72 -3.79
N ALA A 315 6.01 13.91 -3.81
CA ALA A 315 5.11 14.29 -4.88
C ALA A 315 5.82 14.35 -6.24
N GLU A 316 7.04 14.89 -6.29
CA GLU A 316 7.87 14.91 -7.50
C GLU A 316 8.23 13.51 -7.98
N GLU A 317 8.71 12.64 -7.08
CA GLU A 317 9.08 11.27 -7.40
C GLU A 317 7.88 10.46 -7.89
N VAL A 318 6.73 10.59 -7.23
CA VAL A 318 5.51 9.90 -7.66
C VAL A 318 5.06 10.40 -9.04
N ARG A 319 5.12 11.72 -9.29
CA ARG A 319 4.76 12.29 -10.59
C ARG A 319 5.69 11.81 -11.72
N SER A 320 6.97 11.57 -11.43
CA SER A 320 7.93 11.07 -12.41
C SER A 320 7.70 9.58 -12.73
N LEU A 321 7.42 8.76 -11.72
CA LEU A 321 7.29 7.31 -11.83
C LEU A 321 5.95 6.82 -12.41
N LEU A 322 4.86 7.58 -12.25
CA LEU A 322 3.52 7.15 -12.65
C LEU A 322 3.15 7.55 -14.08
N ASP A 323 2.13 6.90 -14.63
CA ASP A 323 1.63 7.05 -16.01
C ASP A 323 0.68 8.26 -16.17
N GLY A 324 0.58 9.12 -15.16
CA GLY A 324 -0.31 10.27 -15.12
C GLY A 324 -0.71 10.64 -13.69
N HIS A 325 -1.50 11.70 -13.56
CA HIS A 325 -1.97 12.18 -12.27
C HIS A 325 -3.25 13.02 -12.38
N ILE A 326 -3.99 13.04 -11.28
CA ILE A 326 -5.20 13.81 -11.05
C ILE A 326 -4.92 14.79 -9.91
N VAL A 327 -5.10 16.08 -10.16
CA VAL A 327 -4.91 17.15 -9.17
C VAL A 327 -6.26 17.59 -8.61
N LEU A 328 -6.38 17.58 -7.29
CA LEU A 328 -7.55 18.11 -6.57
C LEU A 328 -7.25 19.52 -6.08
N SER A 329 -7.96 20.49 -6.64
CA SER A 329 -7.76 21.91 -6.41
C SER A 329 -8.45 22.37 -5.13
N ARG A 330 -7.69 23.02 -4.25
CA ARG A 330 -8.22 23.74 -3.09
C ARG A 330 -9.21 24.84 -3.50
N LYS A 331 -8.96 25.52 -4.62
CA LYS A 331 -9.82 26.59 -5.13
C LYS A 331 -11.20 26.05 -5.52
N LEU A 332 -11.25 24.95 -6.28
CA LEU A 332 -12.52 24.31 -6.66
C LEU A 332 -13.28 23.78 -5.44
N ALA A 333 -12.57 23.13 -4.50
CA ALA A 333 -13.17 22.65 -3.27
C ALA A 333 -13.76 23.78 -2.41
N ALA A 334 -13.06 24.92 -2.29
CA ALA A 334 -13.53 26.10 -1.57
C ALA A 334 -14.76 26.76 -2.22
N GLN A 335 -14.94 26.57 -3.52
CA GLN A 335 -16.14 27.00 -4.27
C GLN A 335 -17.30 25.99 -4.16
N GLY A 336 -17.12 24.87 -3.46
CA GLY A 336 -18.12 23.82 -3.34
C GLY A 336 -18.24 22.91 -4.56
N GLN A 337 -17.29 22.98 -5.51
CA GLN A 337 -17.28 22.13 -6.70
C GLN A 337 -16.62 20.79 -6.39
N TYR A 338 -17.39 19.70 -6.47
CA TYR A 338 -16.93 18.34 -6.24
C TYR A 338 -17.35 17.37 -7.38
N PRO A 339 -16.48 16.42 -7.77
CA PRO A 339 -15.08 16.28 -7.37
C PRO A 339 -14.25 17.50 -7.77
N SER A 340 -13.33 17.93 -6.91
CA SER A 340 -12.54 19.17 -7.08
C SER A 340 -11.38 19.00 -8.07
N ILE A 341 -11.61 18.25 -9.14
CA ILE A 341 -10.57 17.88 -10.12
C ILE A 341 -10.23 19.10 -10.98
N ASP A 342 -8.96 19.49 -10.95
CA ASP A 342 -8.40 20.44 -11.90
C ASP A 342 -7.99 19.69 -13.17
N VAL A 343 -8.85 19.75 -14.18
CA VAL A 343 -8.61 19.04 -15.44
C VAL A 343 -7.34 19.54 -16.13
N LEU A 344 -7.03 20.83 -16.02
CA LEU A 344 -5.91 21.45 -16.73
C LEU A 344 -4.57 21.04 -16.12
N GLU A 345 -4.49 20.98 -14.79
CA GLU A 345 -3.31 20.50 -14.05
C GLU A 345 -3.21 18.97 -13.98
N SER A 346 -4.23 18.26 -14.45
CA SER A 346 -4.26 16.79 -14.50
C SER A 346 -3.90 16.24 -15.87
N THR A 347 -3.35 15.02 -15.89
CA THR A 347 -2.96 14.33 -17.13
C THR A 347 -3.09 12.82 -17.03
N SER A 348 -3.51 12.17 -18.12
CA SER A 348 -3.37 10.74 -18.34
C SER A 348 -2.47 10.54 -19.56
N ARG A 349 -1.27 9.97 -19.38
CA ARG A 349 -0.28 9.86 -20.48
C ARG A 349 -0.68 8.85 -21.55
N VAL A 350 -1.67 7.99 -21.27
CA VAL A 350 -2.12 6.94 -22.19
C VAL A 350 -3.43 7.27 -22.90
N MET A 351 -4.18 8.30 -22.46
CA MET A 351 -5.53 8.62 -22.95
C MET A 351 -5.60 8.64 -24.48
N ASN A 352 -4.71 9.39 -25.13
CA ASN A 352 -4.70 9.57 -26.58
C ASN A 352 -4.50 8.25 -27.38
N ARG A 353 -4.06 7.18 -26.72
CA ARG A 353 -3.87 5.86 -27.35
C ARG A 353 -5.06 4.91 -27.14
N ILE A 354 -5.97 5.24 -26.24
CA ILE A 354 -7.04 4.32 -25.79
C ILE A 354 -8.45 4.89 -26.00
N VAL A 355 -8.57 6.13 -26.47
CA VAL A 355 -9.85 6.76 -26.85
C VAL A 355 -9.93 6.97 -28.35
N SER A 356 -11.14 7.18 -28.89
CA SER A 356 -11.32 7.53 -30.30
C SER A 356 -10.85 8.95 -30.59
N GLU A 357 -10.54 9.24 -31.86
CA GLU A 357 -10.17 10.59 -32.31
C GLU A 357 -11.26 11.62 -32.00
N ASP A 358 -12.54 11.24 -32.14
CA ASP A 358 -13.68 12.11 -31.82
C ASP A 358 -13.73 12.46 -30.32
N HIS A 359 -13.47 11.48 -29.44
CA HIS A 359 -13.44 11.71 -28.00
C HIS A 359 -12.25 12.62 -27.64
N ASP A 360 -11.05 12.30 -28.12
CA ASP A 360 -9.87 13.14 -27.89
C ASP A 360 -10.07 14.58 -28.42
N GLY A 361 -10.64 14.72 -29.61
CA GLY A 361 -11.00 16.02 -30.20
C GLY A 361 -11.97 16.83 -29.33
N ALA A 362 -13.05 16.19 -28.84
CA ALA A 362 -14.03 16.83 -27.97
C ALA A 362 -13.42 17.22 -26.61
N ALA A 363 -12.62 16.35 -26.01
CA ALA A 363 -11.93 16.62 -24.75
C ALA A 363 -10.96 17.81 -24.89
N ARG A 364 -10.19 17.86 -25.99
CA ARG A 364 -9.27 18.98 -26.28
C ARG A 364 -10.01 20.29 -26.50
N PHE A 365 -11.12 20.29 -27.24
CA PHE A 365 -11.95 21.48 -27.44
C PHE A 365 -12.48 22.04 -26.13
N LEU A 366 -13.07 21.18 -25.29
CA LEU A 366 -13.64 21.59 -24.00
C LEU A 366 -12.58 22.09 -23.01
N ARG A 367 -11.33 21.61 -23.07
CA ARG A 367 -10.21 22.10 -22.24
C ARG A 367 -9.74 23.51 -22.63
N GLN A 368 -10.09 23.99 -23.82
CA GLN A 368 -9.73 25.34 -24.29
C GLN A 368 -10.76 26.41 -23.93
N LEU A 369 -11.99 26.00 -23.59
CA LEU A 369 -13.05 26.87 -23.08
C LEU A 369 -12.78 27.23 -21.61
#